data_AF-A0A1X4I127-F1
#
_entry.id   AF-A0A1X4I127-F1
#
_cell.length_a   1.000
_cell.length_b   1.000
_cell.length_c   1.000
_cell.angle_alpha   90.00
_cell.angle_beta   90.00
_cell.angle_gamma   90.00
#
_symmetry.space_group_name_H-M   'P 1'
#
loop_
_entity.id
_entity.type
_entity.pdbx_description
1 polymer ?
#
loop_
_entity_poly.entity_id
_entity_poly.type
_entity_poly.pdbx_seq_one_letter_code
_entity_poly.pdbx_strand_id
1 'polypeptide(L)'
;RMLAGAPAGRSAAGLREWADDCSVAALRIHRLLDGSGDDSGLADARRADRPDGLSPLLAAELRRQLTVLELLAAHGPGGLRGALEVSTEGRRVLRAVVSRRSRRDG
;
A
#
# COMPACT_ATOMS: atom_id res chain seq x y z
N ARG A 1 5.08 -13.46 -0.29
CA ARG A 1 5.49 -13.83 1.10
C ARG A 1 4.59 -13.25 2.20
N MET A 2 3.79 -12.21 1.97
CA MET A 2 2.96 -11.53 3.00
C MET A 2 2.31 -12.47 4.04
N LEU A 3 1.27 -13.23 3.70
CA LEU A 3 0.60 -14.11 4.69
C LEU A 3 1.49 -15.25 5.21
N ALA A 4 2.38 -15.78 4.37
CA ALA A 4 3.30 -16.84 4.76
C ALA A 4 4.39 -16.39 5.74
N GLY A 5 4.64 -15.08 5.86
CA GLY A 5 5.59 -14.48 6.79
C GLY A 5 4.94 -13.90 8.05
N ALA A 6 3.64 -14.14 8.27
CA ALA A 6 2.97 -13.64 9.46
C ALA A 6 3.59 -14.24 10.74
N PRO A 7 3.82 -13.43 11.79
CA PRO A 7 4.44 -13.92 13.01
C PRO A 7 3.51 -14.90 13.72
N ALA A 8 4.06 -16.01 14.23
CA ALA A 8 3.30 -17.01 14.97
C ALA A 8 2.69 -16.45 16.27
N GLY A 9 3.42 -15.54 16.93
CA GLY A 9 2.96 -14.82 18.12
C GLY A 9 2.46 -13.42 17.77
N ARG A 10 1.37 -12.99 18.42
CA ARG A 10 0.78 -11.64 18.26
C ARG A 10 1.50 -10.57 19.11
N SER A 11 2.83 -10.56 19.06
CA SER A 11 3.60 -9.51 19.73
C SER A 11 3.52 -8.20 18.95
N ALA A 12 3.47 -7.07 19.66
CA ALA A 12 3.40 -5.76 19.00
C ALA A 12 4.63 -5.51 18.11
N ALA A 13 5.82 -5.95 18.53
CA ALA A 13 7.04 -5.81 17.74
C ALA A 13 7.00 -6.64 16.45
N GLY A 14 6.66 -7.94 16.55
CA GLY A 14 6.59 -8.81 15.38
C GLY A 14 5.50 -8.39 14.38
N LEU A 15 4.36 -7.91 14.88
CA LEU A 15 3.31 -7.38 14.00
C LEU A 15 3.74 -6.08 13.30
N ARG A 16 4.49 -5.20 13.97
CA ARG A 16 5.01 -3.96 13.36
C ARG A 16 6.00 -4.25 12.23
N GLU A 17 6.95 -5.14 12.47
CA GLU A 17 7.94 -5.55 11.44
C GLU A 17 7.24 -6.19 10.24
N TRP A 18 6.32 -7.13 10.49
CA TRP A 18 5.56 -7.77 9.42
C TRP A 18 4.68 -6.79 8.63
N ALA A 19 4.07 -5.81 9.31
CA ALA A 19 3.26 -4.78 8.66
C ALA A 19 4.13 -3.85 7.78
N ASP A 20 5.34 -3.49 8.22
CA ASP A 20 6.29 -2.70 7.44
C ASP A 20 6.70 -3.44 6.16
N ASP A 21 7.08 -4.71 6.28
CA ASP A 21 7.41 -5.57 5.14
C ASP A 21 6.25 -5.69 4.14
N CYS A 22 5.02 -5.85 4.65
CA CYS A 22 3.82 -5.91 3.82
C CYS A 22 3.55 -4.59 3.10
N SER A 23 3.73 -3.47 3.79
CA SER A 23 3.58 -2.11 3.26
C SER A 23 4.61 -1.84 2.15
N VAL A 24 5.88 -2.17 2.37
CA VAL A 24 6.95 -2.06 1.37
C VAL A 24 6.70 -2.98 0.16
N ALA A 25 6.28 -4.21 0.40
CA ALA A 25 5.97 -5.14 -0.69
C ALA A 25 4.81 -4.64 -1.57
N ALA A 26 3.77 -4.08 -0.97
CA ALA A 26 2.65 -3.51 -1.70
C ALA A 26 3.08 -2.32 -2.58
N LEU A 27 3.90 -1.40 -2.05
CA LEU A 27 4.46 -0.27 -2.81
C LEU A 27 5.27 -0.76 -4.02
N ARG A 28 6.14 -1.75 -3.82
CA ARG A 28 6.95 -2.35 -4.91
C ARG A 28 6.07 -2.95 -6.02
N ILE A 29 4.97 -3.61 -5.68
CA ILE A 29 4.04 -4.16 -6.68
C ILE A 29 3.38 -3.03 -7.47
N HIS A 30 2.95 -1.95 -6.81
CA HIS A 30 2.30 -0.82 -7.48
C HIS A 30 3.27 -0.09 -8.41
N ARG A 31 4.54 0.09 -8.01
CA ARG A 31 5.61 0.55 -8.91
C ARG A 31 5.74 -0.31 -10.16
N LEU A 32 5.90 -1.62 -10.00
CA LEU A 32 6.10 -2.53 -11.14
C LEU A 32 4.95 -2.44 -12.16
N LEU A 33 3.74 -2.14 -11.67
CA LEU A 33 2.55 -1.98 -12.50
C LEU A 33 2.45 -0.60 -13.15
N ASP A 34 3.00 0.45 -12.53
CA ASP A 34 3.10 1.80 -13.12
C ASP A 34 4.02 1.87 -14.35
N GLY A 35 4.99 0.95 -14.47
CA GLY A 35 5.97 0.94 -15.56
C GLY A 35 7.29 1.59 -15.14
N SER A 36 7.97 2.29 -16.07
CA SER A 36 9.29 2.93 -15.83
C SER A 36 9.19 4.23 -15.03
N GLY A 37 8.39 4.25 -13.95
CA GLY A 37 8.31 5.38 -13.03
C GLY A 37 9.63 5.61 -12.30
N ASP A 38 9.98 6.89 -12.10
CA ASP A 38 11.05 7.26 -11.18
C ASP A 38 10.57 7.11 -9.74
N ASP A 39 11.38 6.38 -8.98
CA ASP A 39 11.10 5.89 -7.63
C ASP A 39 12.19 6.30 -6.65
N SER A 40 13.18 7.06 -7.12
CA SER A 40 14.28 7.55 -6.31
C SER A 40 13.78 8.29 -5.06
N GLY A 41 12.63 8.96 -5.17
CA GLY A 41 11.96 9.67 -4.07
C GLY A 41 11.09 8.83 -3.14
N LEU A 42 10.89 7.52 -3.34
CA LEU A 42 9.94 6.73 -2.52
C LEU A 42 10.30 6.72 -1.02
N ALA A 43 11.60 6.60 -0.71
CA ALA A 43 12.05 6.60 0.68
C ALA A 43 11.81 7.96 1.37
N ASP A 44 12.02 9.05 0.64
CA ASP A 44 11.76 10.41 1.13
C ASP A 44 10.27 10.68 1.27
N ALA A 45 9.48 10.29 0.26
CA ALA A 45 8.02 10.40 0.25
C ALA A 45 7.38 9.66 1.43
N ARG A 46 7.85 8.45 1.75
CA ARG A 46 7.39 7.69 2.93
C ARG A 46 7.80 8.35 4.24
N ARG A 47 9.02 8.90 4.34
CA ARG A 47 9.46 9.61 5.55
C ARG A 47 8.72 10.92 5.79
N ALA A 48 8.30 11.59 4.72
CA ALA A 48 7.60 12.86 4.77
C ALA A 48 6.07 12.71 4.77
N ASP A 49 5.54 11.50 4.63
CA ASP A 49 4.12 11.23 4.36
C ASP A 49 3.59 12.05 3.16
N ARG A 50 4.45 12.29 2.17
CA ARG A 50 4.18 13.09 0.96
C ARG A 50 4.30 12.22 -0.28
N PRO A 51 3.19 11.80 -0.91
CA PRO A 51 3.21 10.98 -2.11
C PRO A 51 3.55 11.75 -3.41
N ASP A 52 3.89 13.03 -3.29
CA ASP A 52 4.14 13.92 -4.42
C ASP A 52 5.43 13.51 -5.17
N GLY A 53 5.41 13.62 -6.50
CA GLY A 53 6.54 13.24 -7.34
C GLY A 53 6.69 11.72 -7.60
N LEU A 54 5.86 10.88 -6.98
CA LEU A 54 5.82 9.44 -7.28
C LEU A 54 4.94 9.14 -8.50
N SER A 55 5.18 7.99 -9.15
CA SER A 55 4.30 7.50 -10.21
C SER A 55 2.86 7.29 -9.70
N PRO A 56 1.83 7.44 -10.56
CA PRO A 56 0.45 7.59 -10.09
C PRO A 56 -0.09 6.45 -9.21
N LEU A 57 0.16 5.19 -9.56
CA LEU A 57 -0.32 4.04 -8.80
C LEU A 57 0.47 3.85 -7.50
N LEU A 58 1.77 4.12 -7.51
CA LEU A 58 2.63 4.15 -6.32
C LEU A 58 2.19 5.25 -5.35
N ALA A 59 1.94 6.46 -5.84
CA ALA A 59 1.42 7.58 -5.07
C ALA A 59 0.06 7.26 -4.46
N ALA A 60 -0.82 6.61 -5.22
CA ALA A 60 -2.15 6.19 -4.76
C ALA A 60 -2.05 5.13 -3.65
N GLU A 61 -1.14 4.16 -3.77
CA GLU A 61 -0.91 3.15 -2.73
C GLU A 61 -0.34 3.77 -1.45
N LEU A 62 0.61 4.71 -1.55
CA LEU A 62 1.14 5.40 -0.37
C LEU A 62 0.03 6.19 0.35
N ARG A 63 -0.79 6.95 -0.39
CA ARG A 63 -1.97 7.63 0.19
C ARG A 63 -2.91 6.66 0.89
N ARG A 64 -3.22 5.53 0.26
CA ARG A 64 -4.10 4.51 0.83
C ARG A 64 -3.56 3.97 2.16
N GLN A 65 -2.25 3.71 2.25
CA GLN A 65 -1.60 3.25 3.47
C GLN A 65 -1.67 4.31 4.58
N LEU A 66 -1.38 5.57 4.26
CA LEU A 66 -1.50 6.70 5.21
C LEU A 66 -2.94 6.83 5.72
N THR A 67 -3.93 6.81 4.83
CA THR A 67 -5.34 6.87 5.23
C THR A 67 -5.75 5.73 6.15
N VAL A 68 -5.24 4.50 5.94
CA VAL A 68 -5.50 3.40 6.88
C VAL A 68 -4.92 3.69 8.27
N LEU A 69 -3.70 4.23 8.34
CA LEU A 69 -3.07 4.59 9.62
C LEU A 69 -3.83 5.73 10.31
N GLU A 70 -4.22 6.77 9.58
CA GLU A 70 -5.01 7.90 10.08
C GLU A 70 -6.36 7.43 10.65
N LEU A 71 -7.07 6.57 9.93
CA LEU A 71 -8.36 6.01 10.37
C LEU A 71 -8.22 5.23 11.69
N LEU A 72 -7.19 4.39 11.79
CA LEU A 72 -6.94 3.57 12.97
C LEU A 72 -6.41 4.39 14.15
N ALA A 73 -5.57 5.40 13.90
CA ALA A 73 -5.07 6.30 14.93
C ALA A 73 -6.20 7.15 15.53
N ALA A 74 -7.11 7.66 14.70
CA ALA A 74 -8.21 8.52 15.15
C ALA A 74 -9.34 7.74 15.84
N HIS A 75 -9.60 6.49 15.44
CA HIS A 75 -10.82 5.76 15.86
C HIS A 75 -10.55 4.40 16.51
N GLY A 76 -9.29 3.99 16.65
CA GLY A 76 -8.93 2.67 17.17
C GLY A 76 -9.65 1.53 16.41
N PRO A 77 -10.22 0.54 17.11
CA PRO A 77 -11.02 -0.51 16.47
C PRO A 77 -12.21 0.01 15.64
N GLY A 78 -12.77 1.18 15.97
CA GLY A 78 -13.85 1.81 15.22
C GLY A 78 -13.45 2.20 13.78
N GLY A 79 -12.15 2.39 13.52
CA GLY A 79 -11.61 2.72 12.20
C GLY A 79 -11.50 1.53 11.24
N LEU A 80 -11.69 0.28 11.72
CA LEU A 80 -11.48 -0.93 10.92
C LEU A 80 -12.41 -1.03 9.71
N ARG A 81 -13.66 -0.55 9.83
CA ARG A 81 -14.61 -0.53 8.70
C ARG A 81 -14.10 0.37 7.58
N GLY A 82 -13.72 1.61 7.90
CA GLY A 82 -13.17 2.55 6.91
C GLY A 82 -11.87 2.03 6.29
N ALA A 83 -10.98 1.43 7.10
CA ALA A 83 -9.74 0.83 6.60
C ALA A 83 -10.02 -0.32 5.60
N LEU A 84 -11.06 -1.13 5.85
CA LEU A 84 -11.49 -2.20 4.94
C LEU A 84 -12.08 -1.63 3.63
N GLU A 85 -12.89 -0.58 3.71
CA GLU A 85 -13.49 0.09 2.55
C GLU A 85 -12.40 0.64 1.63
N VAL A 86 -11.47 1.43 2.17
CA VAL A 86 -10.33 1.99 1.44
C VAL A 86 -9.44 0.89 0.83
N SER A 87 -9.21 -0.21 1.56
CA SER A 87 -8.46 -1.37 1.05
C SER A 87 -9.20 -2.10 -0.08
N THR A 88 -10.53 -2.14 -0.01
CA THR A 88 -11.37 -2.77 -1.04
C THR A 88 -11.39 -1.94 -2.31
N GLU A 89 -11.46 -0.61 -2.19
CA GLU A 89 -11.37 0.28 -3.32
C GLU A 89 -10.00 0.20 -4.00
N GLY A 90 -8.91 0.22 -3.23
CA GLY A 90 -7.57 0.00 -3.77
C GLY A 90 -7.44 -1.30 -4.58
N ARG A 91 -8.07 -2.38 -4.11
CA ARG A 91 -8.13 -3.66 -4.85
C ARG A 91 -8.91 -3.55 -6.17
N ARG A 92 -10.01 -2.80 -6.21
CA ARG A 92 -10.80 -2.57 -7.43
C ARG A 92 -9.99 -1.78 -8.45
N VAL A 93 -9.34 -0.71 -8.03
CA VAL A 93 -8.44 0.12 -8.85
C VAL A 93 -7.31 -0.74 -9.43
N LEU A 94 -6.62 -1.51 -8.59
CA LEU A 94 -5.52 -2.36 -9.03
C LEU A 94 -5.95 -3.39 -10.08
N ARG A 95 -7.10 -4.05 -9.87
CA ARG A 95 -7.68 -4.98 -10.85
C ARG A 95 -7.99 -4.29 -12.18
N ALA A 96 -8.52 -3.07 -12.14
CA ALA A 96 -8.81 -2.30 -13.34
C ALA A 96 -7.53 -1.90 -14.10
N VAL A 97 -6.46 -1.54 -13.39
CA VAL A 97 -5.14 -1.23 -13.99
C VAL A 97 -4.55 -2.46 -14.67
N VAL A 98 -4.48 -3.59 -13.98
CA VAL A 98 -3.95 -4.85 -14.54
C VAL A 98 -4.75 -5.26 -15.77
N SER A 99 -6.08 -5.22 -15.68
CA SER A 99 -6.97 -5.53 -16.81
C SER A 99 -6.74 -4.63 -18.03
N ARG A 100 -6.55 -3.32 -17.81
CA ARG A 100 -6.22 -2.37 -18.89
C ARG A 100 -4.86 -2.66 -19.52
N ARG A 101 -3.87 -3.03 -18.72
CA ARG A 101 -2.52 -3.35 -19.19
C ARG A 101 -2.49 -4.63 -20.02
N SER A 102 -3.14 -5.70 -19.57
CA SER A 102 -3.22 -6.95 -20.35
C SER A 102 -3.87 -6.77 -21.72
N ARG A 103 -4.78 -5.79 -21.89
CA ARG A 103 -5.37 -5.44 -23.19
C ARG A 103 -4.47 -4.59 -24.09
N ARG A 104 -3.42 -3.97 -23.54
CA ARG A 104 -2.43 -3.19 -24.30
C ARG A 104 -1.25 -4.05 -24.73
N ASP A 105 -0.90 -5.03 -23.89
CA ASP A 105 0.27 -5.90 -24.07
C ASP A 105 -0.03 -7.15 -24.93
N GLY A 106 -1.29 -7.42 -25.28
CA GLY A 106 -1.72 -8.55 -26.12
C GLY A 106 -2.48 -8.08 -27.36
#